data_AF-A0A2E4XZU0-F1
#
_entry.id   AF-A0A2E4XZU0-F1
#
_cell.length_a   1.000
_cell.length_b   1.000
_cell.length_c   1.000
_cell.angle_alpha   90.00
_cell.angle_beta   90.00
_cell.angle_gamma   90.00
#
_symmetry.space_group_name_H-M   'P 1'
#
loop_
_entity.id
_entity.type
_entity.pdbx_description
1 polymer ?
#
loop_
_entity_poly.entity_id
_entity_poly.type
_entity_poly.pdbx_seq_one_letter_code
_entity_poly.pdbx_strand_id
1 'polypeptide(L)'
;MSEFETLLYLNRADVESLGISAAETVTQIEHLCRERDAERVLNAPKSLLRPVDDVLFMSTLAVSEDPPYTAIKALGVNAANAHQGMETIGSTITLFDRRTAYPVAVMDGAWITEIRTAALSAVAAKHFGRKDSETIAFIGSGAQARSHLDAFLDLFPLRHVRIFGRGETNRRILQEKSESL
;
A
#
# COMPACT_ATOMS: atom_id res chain seq x y z
N MET A 1 -17.22 -25.90 18.69
CA MET A 1 -17.26 -24.47 18.35
C MET A 1 -16.73 -24.35 16.95
N SER A 2 -17.53 -23.77 16.05
CA SER A 2 -17.20 -23.73 14.62
C SER A 2 -16.06 -22.72 14.42
N GLU A 3 -15.07 -23.03 13.58
CA GLU A 3 -13.93 -22.13 13.24
C GLU A 3 -14.35 -20.75 12.70
N PHE A 4 -15.66 -20.52 12.49
CA PHE A 4 -16.26 -19.30 11.98
C PHE A 4 -16.88 -18.36 13.05
N GLU A 5 -16.62 -18.57 14.35
CA GLU A 5 -17.33 -17.83 15.42
C GLU A 5 -16.82 -16.40 15.69
N THR A 6 -15.63 -16.00 15.22
CA THR A 6 -15.09 -14.64 15.47
C THR A 6 -14.38 -14.06 14.25
N LEU A 7 -14.89 -12.93 13.77
CA LEU A 7 -14.23 -12.09 12.76
C LEU A 7 -13.02 -11.38 13.39
N LEU A 8 -11.82 -11.60 12.84
CA LEU A 8 -10.62 -10.92 13.33
C LEU A 8 -10.65 -9.44 12.94
N TYR A 9 -10.38 -8.55 13.89
CA TYR A 9 -10.19 -7.13 13.60
C TYR A 9 -8.73 -6.77 13.87
N LEU A 10 -8.04 -6.25 12.85
CA LEU A 10 -6.67 -5.76 12.95
C LEU A 10 -6.65 -4.26 12.68
N ASN A 11 -6.49 -3.47 13.74
CA ASN A 11 -6.30 -2.03 13.59
C ASN A 11 -4.88 -1.74 13.04
N ARG A 12 -4.59 -0.45 12.84
CA ARG A 12 -3.28 0.00 12.33
C ARG A 12 -2.10 -0.49 13.17
N ALA A 13 -2.17 -0.36 14.50
CA ALA A 13 -1.12 -0.81 15.40
C ALA A 13 -0.94 -2.33 15.32
N ASP A 14 -2.03 -3.08 15.18
CA ASP A 14 -1.96 -4.54 15.04
C ASP A 14 -1.22 -4.92 13.75
N VAL A 15 -1.57 -4.33 12.59
CA VAL A 15 -0.89 -4.65 11.31
C VAL A 15 0.57 -4.16 11.29
N GLU A 16 0.87 -3.01 11.88
CA GLU A 16 2.24 -2.50 12.01
C GLU A 16 3.09 -3.42 12.91
N SER A 17 2.50 -3.97 13.98
CA SER A 17 3.21 -4.85 14.93
C SER A 17 3.66 -6.18 14.34
N LEU A 18 3.11 -6.58 13.18
CA LEU A 18 3.52 -7.81 12.48
C LEU A 18 4.94 -7.72 11.92
N GLY A 19 5.51 -6.51 11.80
CA GLY A 19 6.90 -6.33 11.37
C GLY A 19 7.16 -6.79 9.95
N ILE A 20 6.14 -6.77 9.08
CA ILE A 20 6.27 -7.19 7.67
C ILE A 20 7.24 -6.24 6.96
N SER A 21 8.35 -6.79 6.47
CA SER A 21 9.38 -6.01 5.80
C SER A 21 8.96 -5.57 4.39
N ALA A 22 9.64 -4.55 3.88
CA ALA A 22 9.45 -4.13 2.49
C ALA A 22 9.85 -5.25 1.51
N ALA A 23 10.95 -5.98 1.80
CA ALA A 23 11.41 -7.11 1.00
C ALA A 23 10.36 -8.25 0.91
N GLU A 24 9.71 -8.60 2.03
CA GLU A 24 8.61 -9.57 2.04
C GLU A 24 7.42 -9.06 1.22
N THR A 25 7.04 -7.80 1.39
CA THR A 25 5.94 -7.20 0.62
C THR A 25 6.25 -7.20 -0.88
N VAL A 26 7.47 -6.82 -1.29
CA VAL A 26 7.92 -6.85 -2.69
C VAL A 26 7.83 -8.26 -3.25
N THR A 27 8.30 -9.26 -2.49
CA THR A 27 8.23 -10.67 -2.90
C THR A 27 6.79 -11.13 -3.10
N GLN A 28 5.88 -10.79 -2.19
CA GLN A 28 4.46 -11.16 -2.28
C GLN A 28 3.75 -10.43 -3.43
N ILE A 29 4.05 -9.15 -3.67
CA ILE A 29 3.49 -8.43 -4.82
C ILE A 29 4.00 -9.03 -6.14
N GLU A 30 5.28 -9.36 -6.21
CA GLU A 30 5.85 -10.01 -7.39
C GLU A 30 5.24 -11.39 -7.65
N HIS A 31 4.99 -12.18 -6.60
CA HIS A 31 4.22 -13.42 -6.67
C HIS A 31 2.83 -13.20 -7.26
N LEU A 32 2.03 -12.32 -6.66
CA LEU A 32 0.66 -12.03 -7.11
C LEU A 32 0.60 -11.48 -8.55
N CYS A 33 1.62 -10.75 -9.01
CA CYS A 33 1.73 -10.35 -10.41
C CYS A 33 1.86 -11.56 -11.35
N ARG A 34 2.70 -12.54 -11.01
CA ARG A 34 2.84 -13.78 -11.80
C ARG A 34 1.57 -14.63 -11.76
N GLU A 35 0.95 -14.74 -10.59
CA GLU A 35 -0.29 -15.49 -10.43
C GLU A 35 -1.45 -14.88 -11.23
N ARG A 36 -1.51 -13.54 -11.32
CA ARG A 36 -2.45 -12.85 -12.20
C ARG A 36 -2.22 -13.18 -13.67
N ASP A 37 -0.97 -13.15 -14.12
CA ASP A 37 -0.62 -13.47 -15.52
C ASP A 37 -0.92 -14.95 -15.86
N ALA A 38 -0.95 -15.81 -14.84
CA ALA A 38 -1.38 -17.20 -14.94
C ALA A 38 -2.88 -17.42 -14.65
N GLU A 39 -3.68 -16.35 -14.63
CA GLU A 39 -5.14 -16.35 -14.41
C GLU A 39 -5.60 -16.91 -13.04
N ARG A 40 -4.68 -17.00 -12.07
CA ARG A 40 -4.94 -17.43 -10.68
C ARG A 40 -5.25 -16.28 -9.72
N VAL A 41 -5.06 -15.04 -10.17
CA VAL A 41 -5.55 -13.84 -9.48
C VAL A 41 -6.51 -13.08 -10.38
N LEU A 42 -7.70 -12.81 -9.86
CA LEU A 42 -8.74 -12.05 -10.55
C LEU A 42 -8.91 -10.69 -9.88
N ASN A 43 -9.04 -9.64 -10.67
CA ASN A 43 -9.36 -8.30 -10.18
C ASN A 43 -10.61 -7.78 -10.87
N ALA A 44 -11.60 -7.37 -10.09
CA ALA A 44 -12.76 -6.69 -10.65
C ALA A 44 -12.41 -5.23 -10.97
N PRO A 45 -13.11 -4.58 -11.93
CA PRO A 45 -13.05 -3.14 -12.10
C PRO A 45 -13.34 -2.41 -10.79
N LYS A 46 -12.62 -1.32 -10.56
CA LYS A 46 -12.84 -0.48 -9.38
C LYS A 46 -14.21 0.18 -9.48
N SER A 47 -14.98 0.15 -8.39
CA SER A 47 -16.19 0.96 -8.28
C SER A 47 -15.85 2.28 -7.60
N LEU A 48 -16.32 3.39 -8.15
CA LEU A 48 -15.90 4.73 -7.74
C LEU A 48 -17.10 5.69 -7.77
N LEU A 49 -17.23 6.50 -6.72
CA LEU A 49 -18.20 7.59 -6.63
C LEU A 49 -17.53 8.86 -6.12
N ARG A 50 -17.93 10.01 -6.65
CA ARG A 50 -17.52 11.35 -6.20
C ARG A 50 -18.75 12.11 -5.71
N PRO A 51 -19.10 12.01 -4.41
CA PRO A 51 -20.27 12.73 -3.90
C PRO A 51 -20.09 14.25 -3.91
N VAL A 52 -18.84 14.74 -3.78
CA VAL A 52 -18.46 16.17 -3.86
C VAL A 52 -17.03 16.28 -4.42
N ASP A 53 -16.61 17.49 -4.82
CA ASP A 53 -15.38 17.72 -5.62
C ASP A 53 -14.10 17.12 -5.01
N ASP A 54 -13.88 17.28 -3.71
CA ASP A 54 -12.67 16.81 -3.01
C ASP A 54 -12.77 15.40 -2.42
N VAL A 55 -13.95 14.77 -2.49
CA VAL A 55 -14.21 13.50 -1.83
C VAL A 55 -14.46 12.40 -2.86
N LEU A 56 -13.68 11.34 -2.74
CA LEU A 56 -13.77 10.13 -3.55
C LEU A 56 -14.03 8.94 -2.66
N PHE A 57 -15.04 8.13 -2.98
CA PHE A 57 -15.16 6.78 -2.45
C PHE A 57 -14.86 5.77 -3.53
N MET A 58 -14.12 4.72 -3.18
CA MET A 58 -13.74 3.67 -4.11
C MET A 58 -13.73 2.32 -3.40
N SER A 59 -14.13 1.27 -4.13
CA SER A 59 -13.89 -0.11 -3.72
C SER A 59 -13.09 -0.88 -4.76
N THR A 60 -12.29 -1.83 -4.29
CA THR A 60 -11.54 -2.78 -5.14
C THR A 60 -11.79 -4.20 -4.65
N LEU A 61 -11.97 -5.13 -5.57
CA LEU A 61 -12.17 -6.55 -5.29
C LEU A 61 -11.10 -7.37 -6.00
N ALA A 62 -10.46 -8.27 -5.27
CA ALA A 62 -9.51 -9.24 -5.80
C ALA A 62 -9.77 -10.63 -5.20
N VAL A 63 -9.54 -11.67 -6.00
CA VAL A 63 -9.58 -13.08 -5.58
C VAL A 63 -8.26 -13.71 -5.95
N SER A 64 -7.63 -14.45 -5.04
CA SER A 64 -6.34 -15.12 -5.24
C SER A 64 -6.41 -16.60 -4.90
N GLU A 65 -5.78 -17.46 -5.70
CA GLU A 65 -5.62 -18.89 -5.35
C GLU A 65 -4.57 -19.11 -4.27
N ASP A 66 -3.48 -18.32 -4.30
CA ASP A 66 -2.37 -18.40 -3.35
C ASP A 66 -1.85 -16.99 -3.02
N PRO A 67 -2.00 -16.51 -1.78
CA PRO A 67 -2.77 -17.15 -0.71
C PRO A 67 -4.28 -17.21 -1.06
N PRO A 68 -5.04 -18.21 -0.55
CA PRO A 68 -6.40 -18.51 -0.98
C PRO A 68 -7.45 -17.57 -0.35
N TYR A 69 -7.35 -16.27 -0.65
CA TYR A 69 -8.23 -15.24 -0.10
C TYR A 69 -8.92 -14.40 -1.16
N THR A 70 -10.09 -13.89 -0.79
CA THR A 70 -10.76 -12.79 -1.48
C THR A 70 -10.62 -11.53 -0.63
N ALA A 71 -10.17 -10.43 -1.23
CA ALA A 71 -9.99 -9.15 -0.56
C ALA A 71 -10.90 -8.08 -1.18
N ILE A 72 -11.68 -7.43 -0.33
CA ILE A 72 -12.40 -6.20 -0.68
C ILE A 72 -11.77 -5.06 0.11
N LYS A 73 -11.27 -4.05 -0.60
CA LYS A 73 -10.84 -2.80 0.01
C LYS A 73 -11.88 -1.72 -0.25
N ALA A 74 -12.33 -1.04 0.79
CA ALA A 74 -13.13 0.17 0.70
C ALA A 74 -12.27 1.35 1.16
N LEU A 75 -12.24 2.42 0.39
CA LEU A 75 -11.47 3.62 0.71
C LEU A 75 -12.25 4.90 0.44
N GLY A 76 -12.00 5.90 1.27
CA GLY A 76 -12.31 7.30 1.04
C GLY A 76 -11.02 8.10 0.83
N VAL A 77 -11.04 9.03 -0.12
CA VAL A 77 -9.98 10.03 -0.29
C VAL A 77 -10.60 11.41 -0.12
N ASN A 78 -10.05 12.22 0.78
CA ASN A 78 -10.40 13.63 0.94
C ASN A 78 -9.11 14.46 0.92
N ALA A 79 -8.88 15.18 -0.18
CA ALA A 79 -7.68 16.00 -0.31
C ALA A 79 -7.67 17.18 0.69
N ALA A 80 -8.84 17.69 1.05
CA ALA A 80 -8.97 18.84 1.94
C ALA A 80 -8.57 18.51 3.40
N ASN A 81 -8.55 17.24 3.79
CA ASN A 81 -8.07 16.79 5.11
C ASN A 81 -6.63 17.27 5.41
N ALA A 82 -5.80 17.41 4.37
CA ALA A 82 -4.44 17.91 4.53
C ALA A 82 -4.39 19.34 5.13
N HIS A 83 -5.39 20.18 4.85
CA HIS A 83 -5.48 21.54 5.42
C HIS A 83 -5.82 21.53 6.92
N GLN A 84 -6.34 20.42 7.42
CA GLN A 84 -6.71 20.22 8.82
C GLN A 84 -5.72 19.32 9.56
N GLY A 85 -4.59 18.96 8.93
CA GLY A 85 -3.61 18.04 9.49
C GLY A 85 -4.07 16.58 9.61
N MET A 86 -5.15 16.22 8.91
CA MET A 86 -5.70 14.87 8.89
C MET A 86 -5.14 14.03 7.74
N GLU A 87 -5.18 12.70 7.89
CA GLU A 87 -4.87 11.79 6.78
C GLU A 87 -5.87 11.97 5.64
N THR A 88 -5.36 11.97 4.40
CA THR A 88 -6.19 12.18 3.20
C THR A 88 -6.86 10.91 2.70
N ILE A 89 -6.46 9.74 3.22
CA ILE A 89 -6.99 8.43 2.84
C ILE A 89 -7.44 7.72 4.11
N GLY A 90 -8.70 7.34 4.18
CA GLY A 90 -9.21 6.39 5.16
C GLY A 90 -9.66 5.12 4.45
N SER A 91 -9.28 3.94 4.93
CA SER A 91 -9.69 2.70 4.27
C SER A 91 -9.64 1.48 5.17
N THR A 92 -10.41 0.46 4.80
CA THR A 92 -10.41 -0.86 5.42
C THR A 92 -10.28 -1.93 4.36
N ILE A 93 -9.72 -3.08 4.74
CA ILE A 93 -9.69 -4.29 3.92
C ILE A 93 -10.48 -5.37 4.65
N THR A 94 -11.49 -5.92 4.00
CA THR A 94 -12.15 -7.15 4.45
C THR A 94 -11.59 -8.33 3.68
N LEU A 95 -11.11 -9.33 4.41
CA LEU A 95 -10.59 -10.58 3.87
C LEU A 95 -11.64 -11.67 4.06
N PHE A 96 -11.83 -12.48 3.04
CA PHE A 96 -12.69 -13.65 3.04
C PHE A 96 -11.86 -14.88 2.68
N ASP A 97 -12.18 -16.02 3.30
CA ASP A 97 -11.69 -17.30 2.82
C ASP A 97 -12.26 -17.54 1.41
N ARG A 98 -11.38 -17.82 0.43
CA ARG A 98 -11.79 -17.94 -0.97
C ARG A 98 -12.78 -19.08 -1.19
N ARG A 99 -12.67 -20.18 -0.44
CA ARG A 99 -13.40 -21.42 -0.70
C ARG A 99 -14.80 -21.39 -0.10
N THR A 100 -14.92 -20.85 1.10
CA THR A 100 -16.14 -20.83 1.90
C THR A 100 -16.90 -19.52 1.75
N ALA A 101 -16.24 -18.48 1.22
CA ALA A 101 -16.76 -17.11 1.14
C ALA A 101 -17.11 -16.48 2.50
N TYR A 102 -16.64 -17.07 3.61
CA TYR A 102 -16.82 -16.49 4.93
C TYR A 102 -15.78 -15.39 5.20
N PRO A 103 -16.17 -14.27 5.83
CA PRO A 103 -15.25 -13.22 6.22
C PRO A 103 -14.34 -13.74 7.35
N VAL A 104 -13.04 -13.50 7.22
CA VAL A 104 -12.02 -13.94 8.19
C VAL A 104 -11.36 -12.79 8.92
N ALA A 105 -11.23 -11.62 8.28
CA ALA A 105 -10.66 -10.44 8.92
C ALA A 105 -11.20 -9.12 8.36
N VAL A 106 -11.21 -8.08 9.19
CA VAL A 106 -11.27 -6.67 8.79
C VAL A 106 -10.01 -5.99 9.31
N MET A 107 -9.30 -5.30 8.43
CA MET A 107 -7.97 -4.76 8.72
C MET A 107 -7.86 -3.29 8.31
N ASP A 108 -6.91 -2.58 8.92
CA ASP A 108 -6.52 -1.25 8.46
C ASP A 108 -6.10 -1.29 6.98
N GLY A 109 -6.74 -0.47 6.15
CA GLY A 109 -6.43 -0.40 4.73
C GLY A 109 -5.45 0.71 4.38
N ALA A 110 -5.29 1.71 5.24
CA ALA A 110 -4.54 2.92 4.94
C ALA A 110 -3.04 2.62 4.94
N TRP A 111 -2.54 2.06 6.03
CA TRP A 111 -1.15 1.61 6.17
C TRP A 111 -0.83 0.53 5.13
N ILE A 112 -1.70 -0.49 4.98
CA ILE A 112 -1.50 -1.54 3.96
C ILE A 112 -1.41 -0.92 2.56
N THR A 113 -2.22 0.10 2.26
CA THR A 113 -2.16 0.81 0.98
C THR A 113 -0.84 1.55 0.81
N GLU A 114 -0.25 2.15 1.85
CA GLU A 114 1.05 2.81 1.79
C GLU A 114 2.19 1.85 1.43
N ILE A 115 2.25 0.71 2.14
CA ILE A 115 3.34 -0.26 1.99
C ILE A 115 3.23 -1.02 0.66
N ARG A 116 2.05 -1.54 0.32
CA ARG A 116 1.87 -2.33 -0.91
C ARG A 116 2.00 -1.49 -2.18
N THR A 117 1.70 -0.19 -2.12
CA THR A 117 1.85 0.71 -3.28
C THR A 117 3.33 0.99 -3.54
N ALA A 118 4.10 1.25 -2.48
CA ALA A 118 5.56 1.34 -2.56
C ALA A 118 6.20 0.06 -3.08
N ALA A 119 5.79 -1.10 -2.56
CA ALA A 119 6.28 -2.40 -2.99
C ALA A 119 6.02 -2.68 -4.48
N LEU A 120 4.84 -2.33 -5.00
CA LEU A 120 4.56 -2.49 -6.43
C LEU A 120 5.48 -1.64 -7.31
N SER A 121 5.73 -0.39 -6.93
CA SER A 121 6.71 0.47 -7.61
C SER A 121 8.13 -0.10 -7.51
N ALA A 122 8.47 -0.67 -6.37
CA ALA A 122 9.75 -1.30 -6.12
C ALA A 122 9.95 -2.59 -6.96
N VAL A 123 8.90 -3.40 -7.16
CA VAL A 123 8.90 -4.53 -8.12
C VAL A 123 9.19 -4.02 -9.54
N ALA A 124 8.50 -2.96 -9.97
CA ALA A 124 8.74 -2.38 -11.30
C ALA A 124 10.19 -1.88 -11.44
N ALA A 125 10.70 -1.16 -10.44
CA ALA A 125 12.08 -0.69 -10.44
C ALA A 125 13.08 -1.85 -10.42
N LYS A 126 12.81 -2.94 -9.68
CA LYS A 126 13.64 -4.15 -9.67
C LYS A 126 13.75 -4.73 -11.08
N HIS A 127 12.71 -4.70 -11.91
CA HIS A 127 12.76 -5.27 -13.26
C HIS A 127 13.25 -4.31 -14.35
N PHE A 128 12.95 -3.02 -14.22
CA PHE A 128 13.20 -2.03 -15.29
C PHE A 128 14.26 -0.98 -14.95
N GLY A 129 14.63 -0.83 -13.67
CA GLY A 129 15.63 0.11 -13.21
C GLY A 129 17.05 -0.42 -13.30
N ARG A 130 18.04 0.50 -13.33
CA ARG A 130 19.45 0.13 -13.21
C ARG A 130 19.74 -0.30 -11.77
N LYS A 131 20.37 -1.45 -11.60
CA LYS A 131 20.65 -2.07 -10.29
C LYS A 131 21.60 -1.26 -9.42
N ASP A 132 22.46 -0.46 -10.06
CA ASP A 132 23.44 0.45 -9.46
C ASP A 132 22.90 1.89 -9.34
N SER A 133 21.58 2.09 -9.35
CA SER A 133 21.00 3.42 -9.15
C SER A 133 21.27 3.93 -7.73
N GLU A 134 22.02 5.01 -7.63
CA GLU A 134 22.38 5.64 -6.35
C GLU A 134 21.54 6.87 -6.02
N THR A 135 20.66 7.30 -6.93
CA THR A 135 19.83 8.49 -6.75
C THR A 135 18.37 8.15 -7.00
N ILE A 136 17.50 8.56 -6.07
CA ILE A 136 16.04 8.53 -6.23
C ILE A 136 15.48 9.96 -6.17
N ALA A 137 14.47 10.25 -6.99
CA ALA A 137 13.80 11.54 -7.00
C ALA A 137 12.31 11.37 -6.70
N PHE A 138 11.81 12.22 -5.80
CA PHE A 138 10.39 12.29 -5.43
C PHE A 138 9.80 13.61 -5.92
N ILE A 139 8.77 13.51 -6.77
CA ILE A 139 7.91 14.62 -7.18
C ILE A 139 6.62 14.50 -6.36
N GLY A 140 6.57 15.22 -5.25
CA GLY A 140 5.63 15.05 -4.15
C GLY A 140 6.34 14.45 -2.92
N SER A 141 6.03 14.97 -1.74
CA SER A 141 6.68 14.60 -0.46
C SER A 141 5.70 14.05 0.59
N GLY A 142 4.55 13.52 0.16
CA GLY A 142 3.53 12.96 1.04
C GLY A 142 3.87 11.57 1.59
N ALA A 143 2.89 10.92 2.22
CA ALA A 143 3.06 9.61 2.84
C ALA A 143 3.65 8.54 1.91
N GLN A 144 3.19 8.50 0.65
CA GLN A 144 3.72 7.59 -0.36
C GLN A 144 5.21 7.80 -0.64
N ALA A 145 5.72 9.03 -0.67
CA ALA A 145 7.14 9.27 -0.92
C ALA A 145 8.01 8.68 0.21
N ARG A 146 7.52 8.71 1.45
CA ARG A 146 8.19 8.12 2.60
C ARG A 146 8.22 6.60 2.52
N SER A 147 7.07 5.96 2.27
CA SER A 147 7.00 4.49 2.13
C SER A 147 7.78 3.98 0.92
N HIS A 148 7.83 4.75 -0.17
CA HIS A 148 8.66 4.41 -1.34
C HIS A 148 10.15 4.54 -1.03
N LEU A 149 10.58 5.54 -0.25
CA LEU A 149 11.98 5.61 0.17
C LEU A 149 12.36 4.35 0.96
N ASP A 150 11.53 3.94 1.93
CA ASP A 150 11.75 2.70 2.69
C ASP A 150 11.85 1.47 1.78
N ALA A 151 10.88 1.29 0.87
CA ALA A 151 10.86 0.11 0.01
C ALA A 151 12.01 0.05 -1.01
N PHE A 152 12.54 1.20 -1.43
CA PHE A 152 13.63 1.25 -2.39
C PHE A 152 15.00 1.12 -1.75
N LEU A 153 15.13 1.47 -0.46
CA LEU A 153 16.38 1.36 0.27
C LEU A 153 16.90 -0.07 0.36
N ASP A 154 15.99 -1.03 0.52
CA ASP A 154 16.34 -2.44 0.59
C ASP A 154 16.77 -3.02 -0.78
N LEU A 155 16.47 -2.32 -1.88
CA LEU A 155 16.65 -2.84 -3.25
C LEU A 155 17.76 -2.17 -4.05
N PHE A 156 18.17 -0.95 -3.67
CA PHE A 156 19.11 -0.14 -4.43
C PHE A 156 20.14 0.51 -3.49
N PRO A 157 21.39 0.70 -3.95
CA PRO A 157 22.44 1.36 -3.17
C PRO A 157 22.25 2.89 -3.16
N LEU A 158 21.08 3.37 -2.73
CA LEU A 158 20.73 4.79 -2.74
C LEU A 158 21.63 5.59 -1.81
N ARG A 159 22.21 6.67 -2.34
CA ARG A 159 23.05 7.64 -1.61
C ARG A 159 22.51 9.06 -1.66
N HIS A 160 21.61 9.33 -2.60
CA HIS A 160 21.09 10.67 -2.86
C HIS A 160 19.58 10.65 -3.05
N VAL A 161 18.88 11.52 -2.33
CA VAL A 161 17.45 11.76 -2.50
C VAL A 161 17.26 13.17 -3.04
N ARG A 162 16.44 13.30 -4.09
CA ARG A 162 16.01 14.59 -4.64
C ARG A 162 14.53 14.76 -4.35
N ILE A 163 14.15 15.88 -3.73
CA ILE A 163 12.78 16.13 -3.29
C ILE A 163 12.27 17.40 -3.96
N PHE A 164 11.16 17.28 -4.69
CA PHE A 164 10.41 18.41 -5.21
C PHE A 164 8.97 18.34 -4.72
N GLY A 165 8.44 19.40 -4.12
CA GLY A 165 7.08 19.39 -3.56
C GLY A 165 6.64 20.76 -3.04
N ARG A 166 5.32 20.98 -3.02
CA ARG A 166 4.73 22.29 -2.64
C ARG A 166 4.74 22.55 -1.14
N GLY A 167 4.56 21.51 -0.31
CA GLY A 167 4.44 21.64 1.14
C GLY A 167 5.78 21.56 1.86
N GLU A 168 6.17 22.63 2.55
CA GLU A 168 7.43 22.72 3.32
C GLU A 168 7.53 21.62 4.38
N THR A 169 6.52 21.46 5.23
CA THR A 169 6.50 20.44 6.30
C THR A 169 6.75 19.03 5.78
N ASN A 170 6.05 18.65 4.71
CA ASN A 170 6.19 17.33 4.11
C ASN A 170 7.57 17.12 3.46
N ARG A 171 8.11 18.18 2.81
CA ARG A 171 9.49 18.14 2.28
C ARG A 171 10.51 17.92 3.39
N ARG A 172 10.38 18.65 4.51
CA ARG A 172 11.30 18.53 5.65
C ARG A 172 11.26 17.14 6.28
N ILE A 173 10.08 16.57 6.50
CA ILE A 173 9.95 15.20 7.04
C ILE A 173 10.64 14.18 6.13
N LEU A 174 10.45 14.27 4.81
CA LEU A 174 11.10 13.35 3.87
C LEU A 174 12.61 13.58 3.81
N GLN A 175 13.06 14.83 3.93
CA GLN A 175 14.48 15.18 4.01
C GLN A 175 15.13 14.57 5.26
N GLU A 176 14.57 14.80 6.45
CA GLU A 176 15.03 14.24 7.72
C GLU A 176 15.12 12.70 7.63
N LYS A 177 14.12 12.05 7.01
CA LYS A 177 14.14 10.61 6.75
C LYS A 177 15.25 10.18 5.78
N SER A 178 15.61 11.02 4.81
CA SER A 178 16.70 10.73 3.86
C SER A 178 18.10 11.01 4.42
N GLU A 179 18.21 11.65 5.58
CA GLU A 179 19.50 11.89 6.24
C GLU A 179 20.03 10.63 6.95
N SER A 180 19.18 9.62 7.17
CA SER A 180 19.56 8.32 7.74
C SER A 180 20.01 7.30 6.69
N LEU A 181 20.31 7.73 5.47
CA LEU A 181 20.84 6.92 4.37
C LEU A 181 22.30 6.51 4.58
#